data_AF-A0A929EV28-F1
#
_entry.id   AF-A0A929EV28-F1
#
_cell.length_a   1.000
_cell.length_b   1.000
_cell.length_c   1.000
_cell.angle_alpha   90.00
_cell.angle_beta   90.00
_cell.angle_gamma   90.00
#
_symmetry.space_group_name_H-M   'P 1'
#
loop_
_entity.id
_entity.type
_entity.pdbx_description
1 polymer ?
#
loop_
_entity_poly.entity_id
_entity_poly.type
_entity_poly.pdbx_seq_one_letter_code
_entity_poly.pdbx_strand_id
1 'polypeptide(L)'
;NAKKGKKDALAIASCLRLEGIKVSRDILKRSLEESIVYAGMENIEQVIVVGGEGEEDSLTVHCLPTGEKNKIKINDLLDGRIKIAG
;
A
#
# COMPACT_ATOMS: atom_id res chain seq x y z
N ASN A 1 7.56 14.78 -7.19
CA ASN A 1 7.26 13.64 -6.30
C ASN A 1 6.22 12.62 -6.78
N ALA A 2 5.18 12.96 -7.57
CA ALA A 2 4.20 11.97 -8.05
C ALA A 2 4.75 10.83 -8.94
N LYS A 3 5.81 11.09 -9.72
CA LYS A 3 6.46 10.05 -10.55
C LYS A 3 7.19 8.98 -9.73
N LYS A 4 7.78 9.37 -8.57
CA LYS A 4 8.50 8.47 -7.66
C LYS A 4 7.51 7.52 -6.97
N GLY A 5 6.47 8.07 -6.33
CA GLY A 5 5.43 7.26 -5.67
C GLY A 5 4.73 6.27 -6.59
N LYS A 6 4.50 6.62 -7.87
CA LYS A 6 3.97 5.67 -8.85
C LYS A 6 4.93 4.50 -9.13
N LYS A 7 6.24 4.78 -9.28
CA LYS A 7 7.26 3.75 -9.50
C LYS A 7 7.34 2.82 -8.30
N ASP A 8 7.34 3.38 -7.10
CA ASP A 8 7.45 2.62 -5.85
C ASP A 8 6.20 1.75 -5.63
N ALA A 9 4.99 2.29 -5.86
CA ALA A 9 3.75 1.52 -5.80
C ALA A 9 3.73 0.34 -6.78
N LEU A 10 4.31 0.51 -7.98
CA LEU A 10 4.44 -0.60 -8.94
C LEU A 10 5.44 -1.65 -8.48
N ALA A 11 6.58 -1.23 -7.93
CA ALA A 11 7.59 -2.14 -7.39
C ALA A 11 7.04 -2.97 -6.22
N ILE A 12 6.37 -2.31 -5.26
CA ILE A 12 5.70 -2.95 -4.13
C ILE A 12 4.66 -3.95 -4.61
N ALA A 13 3.78 -3.54 -5.52
CA ALA A 13 2.74 -4.43 -6.04
C ALA A 13 3.33 -5.61 -6.82
N SER A 14 4.48 -5.46 -7.47
CA SER A 14 5.16 -6.58 -8.13
C SER A 14 5.76 -7.53 -7.11
N CYS A 15 6.41 -7.01 -6.06
CA CYS A 15 7.03 -7.80 -5.00
C CYS A 15 5.97 -8.67 -4.28
N LEU A 16 4.87 -8.06 -3.82
CA LEU A 16 3.79 -8.77 -3.15
C LEU A 16 3.16 -9.86 -4.03
N ARG A 17 2.99 -9.60 -5.34
CA ARG A 17 2.50 -10.63 -6.28
C ARG A 17 3.46 -11.79 -6.44
N LEU A 18 4.78 -11.55 -6.41
CA LEU A 18 5.79 -12.62 -6.44
C LEU A 18 5.73 -13.48 -5.17
N GLU A 19 5.30 -12.91 -4.05
CA GLU A 19 5.05 -13.65 -2.80
C GLU A 19 3.70 -14.38 -2.78
N GLY A 20 2.91 -14.30 -3.85
CA GLY A 20 1.61 -14.97 -3.97
C GLY A 20 0.43 -14.15 -3.42
N ILE A 21 0.66 -12.90 -3.02
CA ILE A 21 -0.37 -12.01 -2.48
C ILE A 21 -1.17 -11.38 -3.63
N LYS A 22 -2.51 -11.38 -3.51
CA LYS A 22 -3.39 -10.72 -4.48
C LYS A 22 -3.37 -9.21 -4.26
N VAL A 23 -2.86 -8.48 -5.24
CA VAL A 23 -2.78 -7.01 -5.17
C VAL A 23 -3.59 -6.35 -6.28
N SER A 24 -4.58 -5.56 -5.87
CA SER A 24 -5.26 -4.59 -6.74
C SER A 24 -4.60 -3.22 -6.63
N ARG A 25 -4.66 -2.43 -7.70
CA ARG A 25 -4.18 -1.05 -7.70
C ARG A 25 -5.37 -0.13 -7.80
N ASP A 26 -5.44 0.87 -6.93
CA ASP A 26 -6.38 1.97 -7.13
C ASP A 26 -5.87 2.88 -8.26
N ILE A 27 -6.62 2.88 -9.36
CA ILE A 27 -6.35 3.69 -10.55
C ILE A 27 -7.27 4.90 -10.63
N LEU A 28 -8.21 5.03 -9.68
CA LEU A 28 -9.19 6.10 -9.65
C LEU A 28 -8.59 7.32 -8.97
N LYS A 29 -8.87 8.50 -9.52
CA LYS A 29 -8.53 9.78 -8.88
C LYS A 29 -9.60 10.10 -7.84
N ARG A 30 -9.51 9.45 -6.68
CA ARG A 30 -10.41 9.60 -5.53
C ARG A 30 -9.63 10.10 -4.31
N SER A 31 -10.35 10.59 -3.30
CA SER A 31 -9.71 10.87 -2.01
C SER A 31 -9.27 9.56 -1.36
N LEU A 32 -8.29 9.61 -0.46
CA LEU A 32 -7.84 8.43 0.28
C LEU A 32 -9.00 7.77 1.04
N GLU A 33 -9.91 8.57 1.59
CA GLU A 33 -11.08 8.07 2.34
C GLU A 33 -12.02 7.28 1.43
N GLU A 34 -12.30 7.79 0.22
CA GLU A 34 -13.12 7.08 -0.77
C GLU A 34 -12.47 5.77 -1.22
N SER A 35 -11.15 5.76 -1.40
CA SER A 35 -10.38 4.55 -1.73
C SER A 35 -10.45 3.50 -0.63
N ILE A 36 -10.37 3.92 0.64
CA ILE A 36 -10.48 3.03 1.80
C ILE A 36 -11.89 2.42 1.90
N VAL A 37 -12.93 3.23 1.74
CA VAL A 37 -14.33 2.75 1.74
C VAL A 37 -14.54 1.74 0.62
N TYR A 38 -14.06 2.05 -0.59
CA TYR A 38 -14.15 1.14 -1.73
C TYR A 38 -13.43 -0.19 -1.46
N ALA A 39 -12.21 -0.14 -0.92
CA ALA A 39 -11.45 -1.33 -0.58
C ALA A 39 -12.20 -2.22 0.43
N GLY A 40 -12.89 -1.62 1.41
CA GLY A 40 -13.75 -2.35 2.33
C GLY A 40 -14.92 -3.05 1.63
N MET A 41 -15.55 -2.39 0.65
CA MET A 41 -16.63 -3.01 -0.15
C MET A 41 -16.14 -4.19 -0.99
N GLU A 42 -14.89 -4.14 -1.45
CA GLU A 42 -14.25 -5.20 -2.24
C GLU A 42 -13.67 -6.34 -1.40
N ASN A 43 -13.89 -6.35 -0.07
CA ASN A 43 -13.30 -7.30 0.89
C ASN A 43 -11.76 -7.31 0.85
N ILE A 44 -11.14 -6.15 0.60
CA ILE A 44 -9.70 -5.97 0.73
C ILE A 44 -9.37 -5.75 2.20
N GLU A 45 -8.52 -6.59 2.77
CA GLU A 45 -8.18 -6.49 4.20
C GLU A 45 -7.17 -5.38 4.49
N GLN A 46 -6.31 -5.06 3.51
CA GLN A 46 -5.19 -4.15 3.70
C GLN A 46 -5.02 -3.17 2.55
N VAL A 47 -4.83 -1.89 2.88
CA VAL A 47 -4.59 -0.81 1.92
C VAL A 47 -3.19 -0.23 2.13
N ILE A 48 -2.39 -0.19 1.07
CA ILE A 48 -1.04 0.39 1.10
C ILE A 48 -1.07 1.78 0.46
N VAL A 49 -0.67 2.79 1.22
CA VAL A 49 -0.58 4.18 0.77
C VAL A 49 0.90 4.54 0.64
N VAL A 50 1.33 4.90 -0.58
CA VAL A 50 2.72 5.27 -0.87
C VAL A 50 2.85 6.78 -0.97
N GLY A 51 3.75 7.37 -0.18
CA GLY A 51 4.05 8.81 -0.23
C GLY A 51 3.05 9.72 0.49
N GLY A 52 2.37 9.22 1.52
CA GLY A 52 1.58 10.03 2.45
C GLY A 52 2.44 10.77 3.48
N GLU A 53 2.00 11.95 3.92
CA GLU A 53 2.60 12.75 5.01
C GLU A 53 4.06 13.24 4.80
N GLY A 54 4.46 13.53 3.56
CA GLY A 54 5.69 14.29 3.30
C GLY A 54 7.01 13.52 3.45
N GLU A 55 6.96 12.20 3.70
CA GLU A 55 8.14 11.35 3.77
C GLU A 55 8.34 10.54 2.48
N GLU A 56 9.39 10.89 1.74
CA GLU A 56 9.65 10.38 0.38
C GLU A 56 10.02 8.89 0.28
N ASP A 57 10.16 8.18 1.39
CA ASP A 57 10.59 6.76 1.42
C ASP A 57 9.76 5.90 2.39
N SER A 58 8.56 6.36 2.72
CA SER A 58 7.64 5.65 3.62
C SER A 58 6.34 5.26 2.92
N LEU A 59 5.78 4.14 3.38
CA LEU A 59 4.44 3.68 3.06
C LEU A 59 3.66 3.46 4.35
N THR A 60 2.35 3.62 4.28
CA THR A 60 1.45 3.31 5.39
C THR A 60 0.55 2.15 4.99
N VAL A 61 0.51 1.12 5.82
CA VAL A 61 -0.40 -0.02 5.67
C VAL A 61 -1.57 0.19 6.61
N HIS A 62 -2.77 0.24 6.04
CA HIS A 62 -4.03 0.34 6.76
C HIS A 62 -4.68 -1.04 6.80
N CYS A 63 -4.85 -1.58 8.00
CA CYS A 63 -5.65 -2.77 8.24
C CYS A 63 -7.12 -2.35 8.35
N LEU A 64 -7.96 -2.73 7.39
CA LEU A 64 -9.37 -2.34 7.41
C LEU A 64 -10.17 -3.00 8.55
N PRO A 65 -9.95 -4.29 8.88
CA PRO A 65 -10.67 -4.94 9.98
C PRO A 65 -10.40 -4.32 11.36
N THR A 66 -9.15 -3.95 11.65
CA THR A 66 -8.76 -3.42 12.98
C THR A 66 -8.68 -1.88 13.02
N GLY A 67 -8.64 -1.23 11.85
CA GLY A 67 -8.39 0.21 11.72
C GLY A 67 -6.93 0.61 11.99
N GLU A 68 -6.04 -0.36 12.25
CA GLU A 68 -4.64 -0.09 12.57
C GLU A 68 -3.89 0.45 11.36
N LYS A 69 -2.96 1.38 11.63
CA LYS A 69 -2.11 2.01 10.63
C LYS A 69 -0.65 1.80 11.01
N ASN A 70 0.09 1.11 10.15
CA ASN A 70 1.50 0.83 10.36
C ASN A 70 2.33 1.56 9.31
N LYS A 71 3.27 2.39 9.76
CA LYS A 71 4.21 3.07 8.88
C LYS A 71 5.45 2.20 8.68
N ILE A 72 5.82 1.98 7.43
CA ILE A 72 6.92 1.11 7.02
C ILE A 72 7.80 1.84 6.02
N LYS A 73 9.10 1.55 6.00
CA LYS A 73 9.99 2.04 4.95
C LYS A 73 9.82 1.20 3.70
N ILE A 74 9.78 1.86 2.54
CA ILE A 74 9.64 1.19 1.24
C ILE A 74 10.79 0.21 1.02
N ASN A 75 12.03 0.61 1.35
CA ASN A 75 13.21 -0.24 1.18
C ASN A 75 13.17 -1.50 2.06
N ASP A 76 12.68 -1.41 3.29
CA ASP A 76 12.62 -2.58 4.18
C ASP A 76 11.61 -3.62 3.67
N LEU A 77 10.54 -3.18 2.99
CA LEU A 77 9.61 -4.08 2.30
C LEU A 77 10.25 -4.72 1.07
N LEU A 78 10.86 -3.90 0.19
CA LEU A 78 11.45 -4.38 -1.06
C LEU A 78 12.66 -5.29 -0.84
N ASP A 79 13.43 -5.07 0.23
CA ASP A 79 14.54 -5.92 0.66
C ASP A 79 14.06 -7.19 1.38
N GLY A 80 12.76 -7.36 1.59
CA GLY A 80 12.17 -8.51 2.28
C GLY A 80 12.42 -8.56 3.79
N ARG A 81 12.86 -7.44 4.40
CA ARG A 81 13.07 -7.33 5.85
C ARG A 81 11.75 -7.25 6.62
N ILE A 82 10.70 -6.78 5.96
CA ILE A 82 9.35 -6.69 6.50
C ILE A 82 8.41 -7.39 5.53
N LYS A 83 7.54 -8.25 6.08
CA LYS A 83 6.52 -8.96 5.32
C LYS A 83 5.15 -8.40 5.65
N ILE A 84 4.32 -8.30 4.63
CA ILE A 84 2.91 -7.98 4.78
C ILE A 84 2.15 -9.30 4.75
N ALA A 85 1.34 -9.58 5.77
CA ALA A 85 0.47 -10.74 5.78
C ALA A 85 -0.62 -10.56 4.72
N GLY A 86 -0.76 -11.54 3.82
CA GLY A 86 -1.79 -11.54 2.78
C GLY A 86 -2.95 -12.47 3.07
#